data_AF-A0A7X0J129-F1
#
_entry.id   AF-A0A7X0J129-F1
#
_cell.length_a   1.000
_cell.length_b   1.000
_cell.length_c   1.000
_cell.angle_alpha   90.00
_cell.angle_beta   90.00
_cell.angle_gamma   90.00
#
_symmetry.space_group_name_H-M   'P 1'
#
loop_
_entity.id
_entity.type
_entity.pdbx_description
1 polymer ?
#
loop_
_entity_poly.entity_id
_entity_poly.type
_entity_poly.pdbx_seq_one_letter_code
_entity_poly.pdbx_strand_id
1 'polypeptide(L)'
;MKNEQKQSIAAELNEICKKASQYKVAKRLGISPGTISQIINHKWEMIADDMWRKLQVNLRIDFGWNTADTKNFKMLQNLMKNAQEQSISVAISHNAGAGKSHSYKYYERSMDNVVYLECKSYWTRKIYLKSLCKASGLEDKGAVDELVERFITHLRSLHKPLVIIDQLDKLNDAALDLFMDFYNDLDRYCGFLVSGVPALKKRILRGCQFDKTGYKEFYSRIGKTFIYLDDVAEKDVAMICLANGVDDQDFINHSFHLCEGDLRKIRREIDKYFLIRKRMA
;
A
#
# COMPACT_ATOMS: atom_id res chain seq x y z
N MET A 1 -16.43 8.70 19.79
CA MET A 1 -15.36 7.70 19.51
C MET A 1 -14.72 7.32 20.84
N LYS A 2 -14.34 6.06 21.09
CA LYS A 2 -13.77 5.68 22.40
C LYS A 2 -12.37 6.29 22.59
N ASN A 3 -11.97 6.58 23.83
CA ASN A 3 -10.65 7.17 24.13
C ASN A 3 -9.48 6.29 23.68
N GLU A 4 -9.59 4.97 23.84
CA GLU A 4 -8.59 4.00 23.35
C GLU A 4 -8.36 4.10 21.84
N GLN A 5 -9.43 4.32 21.07
CA GLN A 5 -9.35 4.50 19.61
C GLN A 5 -8.63 5.81 19.25
N LYS A 6 -8.91 6.90 19.98
CA LYS A 6 -8.20 8.18 19.81
C LYS A 6 -6.71 8.03 20.14
N GLN A 7 -6.39 7.29 21.20
CA GLN A 7 -5.02 6.99 21.60
C GLN A 7 -4.26 6.19 20.56
N SER A 8 -4.87 5.15 19.99
CA SER A 8 -4.26 4.37 18.91
C SER A 8 -4.03 5.21 17.64
N ILE A 9 -4.97 6.08 17.26
CA ILE A 9 -4.79 7.03 16.16
C ILE A 9 -3.63 7.98 16.44
N ALA A 10 -3.57 8.54 17.65
CA ALA A 10 -2.51 9.47 18.04
C ALA A 10 -1.13 8.81 18.04
N ALA A 11 -1.03 7.57 18.52
CA ALA A 11 0.20 6.79 18.50
C ALA A 11 0.70 6.55 17.06
N GLU A 12 -0.18 6.09 16.17
CA GLU A 12 0.15 5.90 14.75
C GLU A 12 0.60 7.21 14.09
N LEU A 13 -0.13 8.31 14.36
CA LEU A 13 0.23 9.62 13.83
C LEU A 13 1.61 10.07 14.31
N ASN A 14 1.95 9.79 15.58
CA ASN A 14 3.24 10.13 16.15
C ASN A 14 4.37 9.35 15.48
N GLU A 15 4.21 8.04 15.27
CA GLU A 15 5.21 7.23 14.57
C GLU A 15 5.47 7.75 13.15
N ILE A 16 4.42 8.09 12.41
CA ILE A 16 4.55 8.68 11.07
C ILE A 16 5.27 10.03 11.11
N CYS A 17 5.03 10.85 12.13
CA CYS A 17 5.69 12.15 12.28
C CYS A 17 7.16 12.06 12.70
N LYS A 18 7.64 10.90 13.19
CA LYS A 18 9.08 10.65 13.38
C LYS A 18 9.82 10.47 12.05
N LYS A 19 9.11 9.99 11.02
CA LYS A 19 9.67 9.65 9.69
C LYS A 19 9.63 10.81 8.71
N ALA A 20 8.72 11.77 8.92
CA ALA A 20 8.57 12.93 8.06
C ALA A 20 8.07 14.14 8.86
N SER A 21 8.40 15.34 8.40
CA SER A 21 7.91 16.58 9.00
C SER A 21 6.39 16.59 9.11
N GLN A 22 5.85 17.13 10.21
CA GLN A 22 4.41 17.27 10.43
C GLN A 22 3.69 17.97 9.26
N TYR A 23 4.35 18.91 8.57
CA TYR A 23 3.81 19.56 7.38
C TYR A 23 3.53 18.56 6.23
N LYS A 24 4.50 17.71 5.89
CA LYS A 24 4.33 16.66 4.87
C LYS A 24 3.24 15.66 5.27
N VAL A 25 3.20 15.27 6.54
CA VAL A 25 2.18 14.35 7.07
C VAL A 25 0.79 14.99 6.99
N ALA A 26 0.64 16.25 7.40
CA ALA A 26 -0.60 17.01 7.31
C ALA A 26 -1.12 17.07 5.87
N LYS A 27 -0.22 17.33 4.92
CA LYS A 27 -0.55 17.39 3.49
C LYS A 27 -1.01 16.04 2.95
N ARG A 28 -0.30 14.96 3.29
CA ARG A 28 -0.65 13.58 2.93
C ARG A 28 -2.04 13.20 3.45
N LEU A 29 -2.33 13.55 4.71
CA LEU A 29 -3.60 13.25 5.39
C LEU A 29 -4.72 14.26 5.09
N GLY A 30 -4.42 15.35 4.38
CA GLY A 30 -5.38 16.41 4.04
C GLY A 30 -5.97 17.11 5.26
N ILE A 31 -5.15 17.37 6.28
CA ILE A 31 -5.50 18.10 7.50
C ILE A 31 -4.51 19.24 7.75
N SER A 32 -4.78 20.09 8.74
CA SER A 32 -3.86 21.19 9.07
C SER A 32 -2.68 20.72 9.93
N PRO A 33 -1.49 21.32 9.80
CA PRO A 33 -0.37 21.07 10.72
C PRO A 33 -0.72 21.37 12.18
N GLY A 34 -1.57 22.38 12.43
CA GLY A 34 -2.06 22.71 13.77
C GLY A 34 -2.86 21.56 14.40
N THR A 35 -3.69 20.88 13.61
CA THR A 35 -4.43 19.69 14.06
C THR A 35 -3.48 18.56 14.45
N ILE A 36 -2.43 18.31 13.66
CA ILE A 36 -1.41 17.31 14.02
C ILE A 36 -0.73 17.66 15.34
N SER A 37 -0.30 18.91 15.48
CA SER A 37 0.35 19.40 16.70
C SER A 37 -0.56 19.25 17.93
N GLN A 38 -1.85 19.56 17.82
CA GLN A 38 -2.82 19.34 18.90
C GLN A 38 -2.92 17.86 19.31
N ILE A 39 -2.93 16.93 18.35
CA ILE A 39 -3.01 15.50 18.62
C ILE A 39 -1.76 14.99 19.33
N ILE A 40 -0.58 15.34 18.82
CA ILE A 40 0.72 14.91 19.38
C ILE A 40 0.91 15.47 20.79
N ASN A 41 0.44 16.69 21.05
CA ASN A 41 0.53 17.34 22.37
C ASN A 41 -0.65 16.99 23.30
N HIS A 42 -1.41 15.94 23.00
CA HIS A 42 -2.54 15.45 23.83
C HIS A 42 -3.67 16.47 24.07
N LYS A 43 -3.81 17.51 23.24
CA LYS A 43 -4.88 18.51 23.30
C LYS A 43 -6.12 18.06 22.54
N TRP A 44 -6.70 16.93 22.96
CA TRP A 44 -7.74 16.22 22.21
C TRP A 44 -9.16 16.79 22.39
N GLU A 45 -9.40 17.57 23.45
CA GLU A 45 -10.73 18.11 23.82
C GLU A 45 -11.32 19.01 22.73
N MET A 46 -10.48 19.73 21.99
CA MET A 46 -10.90 20.65 20.93
C MET A 46 -11.08 19.96 19.57
N ILE A 47 -10.82 18.65 19.48
CA ILE A 47 -10.84 17.92 18.21
C ILE A 47 -12.16 17.15 18.08
N ALA A 48 -12.99 17.59 17.15
CA ALA A 48 -14.27 16.96 16.84
C ALA A 48 -14.10 15.48 16.41
N ASP A 49 -15.07 14.65 16.78
CA ASP A 49 -15.07 13.21 16.46
C ASP A 49 -14.99 12.92 14.95
N ASP A 50 -15.53 13.79 14.10
CA ASP A 50 -15.42 13.65 12.64
C ASP A 50 -13.98 13.79 12.14
N MET A 51 -13.15 14.60 12.80
CA MET A 51 -11.73 14.70 12.48
C MET A 51 -11.00 13.40 12.84
N TRP A 52 -11.33 12.79 13.98
CA TRP A 52 -10.77 11.50 14.37
C TRP A 52 -11.19 10.39 13.40
N ARG A 53 -12.45 10.36 12.96
CA ARG A 53 -12.92 9.43 11.92
C ARG A 53 -12.17 9.63 10.60
N LYS A 54 -11.98 10.89 10.17
CA LYS A 54 -11.21 11.22 8.97
C LYS A 54 -9.76 10.72 9.09
N LEU A 55 -9.12 10.90 10.24
CA LEU A 55 -7.79 10.40 10.51
C LEU A 55 -7.72 8.87 10.49
N GLN A 56 -8.66 8.19 11.14
CA GLN A 56 -8.77 6.74 11.10
C GLN A 56 -8.80 6.22 9.66
N VAL A 57 -9.65 6.81 8.80
CA VAL A 57 -9.77 6.42 7.39
C VAL A 57 -8.50 6.72 6.61
N ASN A 58 -7.92 7.92 6.77
CA ASN A 58 -6.74 8.34 6.01
C ASN A 58 -5.47 7.59 6.42
N LEU A 59 -5.33 7.26 7.71
CA LEU A 59 -4.29 6.39 8.24
C LEU A 59 -4.59 4.91 7.97
N ARG A 60 -5.81 4.58 7.52
CA ARG A 60 -6.32 3.23 7.24
C ARG A 60 -6.23 2.30 8.46
N ILE A 61 -6.50 2.85 9.64
CA ILE A 61 -6.45 2.12 10.91
C ILE A 61 -7.71 1.27 11.05
N ASP A 62 -7.49 0.01 11.37
CA ASP A 62 -8.52 -1.00 11.56
C ASP A 62 -8.35 -1.60 12.95
N PHE A 63 -9.12 -1.09 13.93
CA PHE A 63 -8.97 -1.50 15.33
C PHE A 63 -9.34 -2.96 15.59
N GLY A 64 -10.07 -3.60 14.68
CA GLY A 64 -10.56 -4.97 14.84
C GLY A 64 -9.73 -6.02 14.08
N TRP A 65 -8.61 -5.63 13.47
CA TRP A 65 -7.86 -6.53 12.61
C TRP A 65 -6.36 -6.55 12.93
N ASN A 66 -5.87 -7.73 13.28
CA ASN A 66 -4.45 -7.98 13.51
C ASN A 66 -3.80 -8.61 12.27
N THR A 67 -2.60 -8.13 11.94
CA THR A 67 -1.82 -8.69 10.84
C THR A 67 -1.17 -9.99 11.28
N ALA A 68 -1.36 -11.04 10.48
CA ALA A 68 -0.69 -12.33 10.69
C ALA A 68 0.53 -12.50 9.79
N ASP A 69 1.48 -13.27 10.31
CA ASP A 69 2.83 -13.40 9.81
C ASP A 69 2.96 -14.51 8.76
N THR A 70 2.08 -14.46 7.76
CA THR A 70 1.93 -15.49 6.71
C THR A 70 3.15 -15.60 5.82
N LYS A 71 3.30 -16.74 5.11
CA LYS A 71 4.42 -16.98 4.20
C LYS A 71 4.57 -15.87 3.16
N ASN A 72 3.48 -15.57 2.44
CA ASN A 72 3.46 -14.52 1.42
C ASN A 72 3.69 -13.12 2.02
N PHE A 73 3.18 -12.84 3.22
CA PHE A 73 3.45 -11.57 3.89
C PHE A 73 4.95 -11.38 4.15
N LYS A 74 5.61 -12.38 4.76
CA LYS A 74 7.05 -12.36 5.03
C LYS A 74 7.88 -12.25 3.76
N MET A 75 7.53 -13.03 2.73
CA MET A 75 8.17 -12.95 1.42
C MET A 75 8.09 -11.53 0.85
N LEU A 76 6.91 -10.91 0.88
CA LEU A 76 6.71 -9.54 0.38
C LEU A 76 7.48 -8.50 1.19
N GLN A 77 7.49 -8.60 2.53
CA GLN A 77 8.30 -7.70 3.37
C GLN A 77 9.79 -7.79 3.02
N ASN A 78 10.33 -9.00 2.87
CA ASN A 78 11.72 -9.22 2.50
C ASN A 78 12.03 -8.73 1.08
N LEU A 79 11.13 -8.97 0.13
CA LEU A 79 11.28 -8.50 -1.24
C LEU A 79 11.32 -6.98 -1.32
N MET A 80 10.41 -6.28 -0.64
CA MET A 80 10.40 -4.82 -0.59
C MET A 80 11.64 -4.26 0.10
N LYS A 81 12.10 -4.90 1.18
CA LYS A 81 13.34 -4.55 1.85
C LYS A 81 14.54 -4.63 0.92
N ASN A 82 14.71 -5.76 0.24
CA ASN A 82 15.81 -5.94 -0.71
C ASN A 82 15.70 -4.96 -1.89
N ALA A 83 14.49 -4.76 -2.42
CA ALA A 83 14.26 -3.82 -3.52
C ALA A 83 14.62 -2.37 -3.13
N GLN A 84 14.28 -1.98 -1.90
CA GLN A 84 14.64 -0.69 -1.34
C GLN A 84 16.14 -0.55 -1.11
N GLU A 85 16.76 -1.53 -0.45
CA GLU A 85 18.18 -1.48 -0.07
C GLU A 85 19.13 -1.47 -1.27
N GLN A 86 18.71 -2.10 -2.37
CA GLN A 86 19.48 -2.21 -3.61
C GLN A 86 19.03 -1.22 -4.69
N SER A 87 17.98 -0.42 -4.43
CA SER A 87 17.37 0.50 -5.39
C SER A 87 17.05 -0.18 -6.74
N ILE A 88 16.44 -1.36 -6.67
CA ILE A 88 16.05 -2.14 -7.85
C ILE A 88 14.54 -2.14 -8.06
N SER A 89 14.14 -2.37 -9.32
CA SER A 89 12.75 -2.46 -9.72
C SER A 89 12.29 -3.91 -9.80
N VAL A 90 11.15 -4.20 -9.18
CA VAL A 90 10.52 -5.53 -9.18
C VAL A 90 9.06 -5.42 -9.57
N ALA A 91 8.55 -6.43 -10.26
CA ALA A 91 7.15 -6.52 -10.64
C ALA A 91 6.48 -7.74 -10.03
N ILE A 92 5.29 -7.57 -9.46
CA ILE A 92 4.45 -8.64 -8.94
C ILE A 92 3.16 -8.72 -9.76
N SER A 93 2.85 -9.90 -10.27
CA SER A 93 1.58 -10.14 -10.96
C SER A 93 0.96 -11.43 -10.44
N HIS A 94 0.00 -11.29 -9.53
CA HIS A 94 -0.63 -12.42 -8.86
C HIS A 94 -2.11 -12.13 -8.56
N ASN A 95 -2.91 -13.17 -8.33
CA ASN A 95 -4.35 -13.08 -8.10
C ASN A 95 -4.73 -12.06 -7.01
N ALA A 96 -5.90 -11.43 -7.18
CA ALA A 96 -6.48 -10.59 -6.13
C ALA A 96 -6.75 -11.44 -4.87
N GLY A 97 -6.77 -10.80 -3.70
CA GLY A 97 -7.05 -11.52 -2.45
C GLY A 97 -5.83 -12.13 -1.75
N ALA A 98 -4.69 -12.28 -2.43
CA ALA A 98 -3.47 -12.88 -1.87
C ALA A 98 -2.68 -12.00 -0.86
N GLY A 99 -3.27 -10.93 -0.31
CA GLY A 99 -2.60 -10.11 0.71
C GLY A 99 -1.55 -9.08 0.21
N LYS A 100 -1.38 -8.91 -1.11
CA LYS A 100 -0.45 -7.92 -1.72
C LYS A 100 -0.60 -6.51 -1.14
N SER A 101 -1.76 -5.89 -1.35
CA SER A 101 -2.02 -4.51 -0.92
C SER A 101 -1.92 -4.34 0.59
N HIS A 102 -2.25 -5.37 1.38
CA HIS A 102 -2.07 -5.34 2.84
C HIS A 102 -0.59 -5.26 3.21
N SER A 103 0.23 -6.12 2.58
CA SER A 103 1.67 -6.17 2.80
C SER A 103 2.36 -4.85 2.41
N TYR A 104 1.98 -4.25 1.29
CA TYR A 104 2.55 -2.97 0.85
C TYR A 104 2.22 -1.82 1.80
N LYS A 105 0.97 -1.75 2.26
CA LYS A 105 0.51 -0.74 3.23
C LYS A 105 1.22 -0.92 4.56
N TYR A 106 1.40 -2.16 5.01
CA TYR A 106 2.16 -2.45 6.22
C TYR A 106 3.62 -2.02 6.09
N TYR A 107 4.27 -2.33 4.97
CA TYR A 107 5.67 -1.95 4.71
C TYR A 107 5.86 -0.44 4.68
N GLU A 108 4.97 0.31 4.00
CA GLU A 108 5.01 1.78 3.98
C GLU A 108 4.87 2.41 5.36
N ARG A 109 4.04 1.84 6.23
CA ARG A 109 3.94 2.29 7.62
C ARG A 109 5.16 1.94 8.44
N SER A 110 5.77 0.80 8.19
CA SER A 110 6.82 0.23 9.05
C SER A 110 8.21 0.75 8.70
N MET A 111 8.47 1.04 7.43
CA MET A 111 9.80 1.45 6.94
C MET A 111 9.84 2.94 6.59
N ASP A 112 11.06 3.48 6.48
CA ASP A 112 11.28 4.88 6.11
C ASP A 112 11.38 5.03 4.58
N ASN A 113 11.12 6.24 4.08
CA ASN A 113 11.31 6.60 2.67
C ASN A 113 10.51 5.74 1.68
N VAL A 114 9.35 5.24 2.09
CA VAL A 114 8.44 4.47 1.23
C VAL A 114 7.27 5.34 0.78
N VAL A 115 6.99 5.33 -0.52
CA VAL A 115 5.79 5.94 -1.11
C VAL A 115 4.89 4.84 -1.63
N TYR A 116 3.67 4.72 -1.09
CA TYR A 116 2.67 3.76 -1.57
C TYR A 116 1.54 4.47 -2.32
N LEU A 117 1.21 3.96 -3.50
CA LEU A 117 0.08 4.42 -4.30
C LEU A 117 -0.75 3.26 -4.86
N GLU A 118 -2.06 3.33 -4.67
CA GLU A 118 -3.01 2.38 -5.25
C GLU A 118 -3.75 3.03 -6.43
N CYS A 119 -3.45 2.60 -7.65
CA CYS A 119 -3.98 3.17 -8.88
C CYS A 119 -5.48 2.93 -9.07
N LYS A 120 -6.16 3.85 -9.76
CA LYS A 120 -7.58 3.75 -10.10
C LYS A 120 -7.78 3.86 -11.61
N SER A 121 -8.81 3.18 -12.13
CA SER A 121 -9.07 3.07 -13.57
C SER A 121 -9.44 4.38 -14.25
N TYR A 122 -10.01 5.34 -13.51
CA TYR A 122 -10.39 6.65 -14.04
C TYR A 122 -9.22 7.66 -14.05
N TRP A 123 -8.03 7.27 -13.59
CA TRP A 123 -6.91 8.20 -13.50
C TRP A 123 -6.33 8.53 -14.87
N THR A 124 -6.21 9.83 -15.13
CA THR A 124 -5.38 10.36 -16.21
C THR A 124 -3.92 10.46 -15.76
N ARG A 125 -3.01 10.69 -16.71
CA ARG A 125 -1.59 10.98 -16.46
C ARG A 125 -1.39 12.05 -15.37
N LYS A 126 -2.15 13.15 -15.43
CA LYS A 126 -2.07 14.24 -14.45
C LYS A 126 -2.61 13.84 -13.07
N ILE A 127 -3.71 13.08 -12.99
CA ILE A 127 -4.26 12.61 -11.71
C ILE A 127 -3.29 11.64 -11.03
N TYR A 128 -2.65 10.76 -11.81
CA TYR A 128 -1.63 9.84 -11.31
C TYR A 128 -0.47 10.61 -10.66
N LEU A 129 0.09 11.61 -11.33
CA LEU A 129 1.16 12.49 -10.79
C LEU A 129 0.76 13.22 -9.52
N LYS A 130 -0.44 13.83 -9.52
CA LYS A 130 -0.97 14.50 -8.32
C LYS A 130 -1.08 13.54 -7.15
N SER A 131 -1.48 12.30 -7.41
CA SER A 131 -1.64 11.28 -6.38
C SER A 131 -0.28 10.80 -5.84
N LEU A 132 0.75 10.69 -6.68
CA LEU A 132 2.14 10.44 -6.24
C LEU A 132 2.67 11.58 -5.36
N CYS A 133 2.49 12.83 -5.79
CA CYS A 133 2.87 14.01 -5.01
C CYS A 133 2.19 14.01 -3.64
N LYS A 134 0.86 13.81 -3.62
CA LYS A 134 0.09 13.76 -2.38
C LYS A 134 0.51 12.61 -1.47
N ALA A 135 0.75 11.41 -2.00
CA ALA A 135 1.24 10.26 -1.24
C ALA A 135 2.59 10.54 -0.59
N SER A 136 3.42 11.36 -1.24
CA SER A 136 4.72 11.82 -0.75
C SER A 136 4.66 13.05 0.18
N GLY A 137 3.45 13.55 0.48
CA GLY A 137 3.27 14.77 1.30
C GLY A 137 3.68 16.07 0.60
N LEU A 138 3.73 16.08 -0.74
CA LEU A 138 4.12 17.22 -1.58
C LEU A 138 2.92 18.03 -2.06
N GLU A 139 3.19 19.18 -2.68
CA GLU A 139 2.17 19.93 -3.43
C GLU A 139 1.76 19.22 -4.72
N ASP A 140 0.44 19.11 -4.93
CA ASP A 140 -0.19 18.47 -6.08
C ASP A 140 -0.81 19.49 -7.05
N LYS A 141 -0.50 20.78 -6.89
CA LYS A 141 -0.84 21.85 -7.83
C LYS A 141 0.32 22.08 -8.81
N GLY A 142 -0.03 22.56 -9.99
CA GLY A 142 0.94 22.86 -11.04
C GLY A 142 0.66 22.21 -12.40
N ALA A 143 1.57 22.48 -13.31
CA ALA A 143 1.69 21.81 -14.59
C ALA A 143 2.26 20.39 -14.43
N VAL A 144 2.28 19.60 -15.49
CA VAL A 144 2.65 18.17 -15.43
C VAL A 144 4.14 18.01 -15.14
N ASP A 145 4.96 18.78 -15.85
CA ASP A 145 6.41 18.93 -15.69
C ASP A 145 6.79 19.38 -14.27
N GLU A 146 6.14 20.42 -13.73
CA GLU A 146 6.38 20.86 -12.35
C GLU A 146 6.11 19.77 -11.31
N LEU A 147 5.07 18.94 -11.53
CA LEU A 147 4.74 17.83 -10.65
C LEU A 147 5.77 16.69 -10.76
N VAL A 148 6.22 16.39 -11.98
CA VAL A 148 7.27 15.39 -12.25
C VAL A 148 8.57 15.80 -11.56
N GLU A 149 9.05 17.01 -11.81
CA GLU A 149 10.30 17.53 -11.25
C GLU A 149 10.26 17.55 -9.72
N ARG A 150 9.13 17.97 -9.14
CA ARG A 150 8.94 18.00 -7.69
C ARG A 150 8.99 16.60 -7.08
N PHE A 151 8.35 15.62 -7.72
CA PHE A 151 8.35 14.25 -7.25
C PHE A 151 9.76 13.62 -7.35
N ILE A 152 10.44 13.79 -8.48
CA ILE A 152 11.80 13.29 -8.69
C ILE A 152 12.79 13.93 -7.71
N THR A 153 12.76 15.26 -7.58
CA THR A 153 13.63 16.00 -6.66
C THR A 153 13.41 15.56 -5.22
N HIS A 154 12.16 15.32 -4.84
CA HIS A 154 11.86 14.77 -3.54
C HIS A 154 12.48 13.38 -3.33
N LEU A 155 12.31 12.45 -4.27
CA LEU A 155 12.90 11.11 -4.15
C LEU A 155 14.42 11.15 -4.12
N ARG A 156 15.06 12.01 -4.93
CA ARG A 156 16.52 12.24 -4.90
C ARG A 156 17.04 12.80 -3.57
N SER A 157 16.17 13.39 -2.74
CA SER A 157 16.55 13.87 -1.40
C SER A 157 16.47 12.78 -0.31
N LEU A 158 15.87 11.64 -0.61
CA LEU A 158 15.67 10.55 0.35
C LEU A 158 16.80 9.52 0.26
N HIS A 159 17.16 8.93 1.39
CA HIS A 159 18.09 7.80 1.41
C HIS A 159 17.37 6.51 1.03
N LYS A 160 17.74 5.91 -0.11
CA LYS A 160 17.20 4.64 -0.63
C LYS A 160 15.65 4.60 -0.59
N PRO A 161 14.97 5.47 -1.35
CA PRO A 161 13.52 5.46 -1.40
C PRO A 161 12.98 4.23 -2.13
N LEU A 162 11.76 3.82 -1.76
CA LEU A 162 10.98 2.80 -2.47
C LEU A 162 9.63 3.38 -2.89
N VAL A 163 9.30 3.29 -4.18
CA VAL A 163 7.97 3.64 -4.69
C VAL A 163 7.19 2.38 -5.04
N ILE A 164 6.09 2.16 -4.33
CA ILE A 164 5.18 1.03 -4.54
C ILE A 164 3.95 1.51 -5.32
N ILE A 165 3.77 1.00 -6.53
CA ILE A 165 2.64 1.31 -7.42
C ILE A 165 1.77 0.07 -7.57
N ASP A 166 0.68 0.03 -6.80
CA ASP A 166 -0.25 -1.09 -6.74
C ASP A 166 -1.46 -0.90 -7.67
N GLN A 167 -2.01 -1.99 -8.18
CA GLN A 167 -3.07 -2.01 -9.21
C GLN A 167 -2.70 -1.27 -10.50
N LEU A 168 -1.43 -1.37 -10.92
CA LEU A 168 -0.92 -0.69 -12.11
C LEU A 168 -1.67 -1.10 -13.39
N ASP A 169 -2.25 -2.30 -13.42
CA ASP A 169 -3.11 -2.79 -14.52
C ASP A 169 -4.26 -1.84 -14.87
N LYS A 170 -4.69 -0.99 -13.92
CA LYS A 170 -5.79 -0.04 -14.10
C LYS A 170 -5.41 1.24 -14.84
N LEU A 171 -4.13 1.59 -14.92
CA LEU A 171 -3.71 2.83 -15.57
C LEU A 171 -3.82 2.72 -17.09
N ASN A 172 -4.16 3.82 -17.77
CA ASN A 172 -4.04 3.87 -19.24
C ASN A 172 -2.56 3.96 -19.66
N ASP A 173 -2.29 3.82 -20.96
CA ASP A 173 -0.91 3.79 -21.48
C ASP A 173 -0.15 5.09 -21.19
N ALA A 174 -0.77 6.25 -21.42
CA ALA A 174 -0.14 7.54 -21.16
C ALA A 174 0.28 7.74 -19.68
N ALA A 175 -0.42 7.09 -18.74
CA ALA A 175 -0.03 7.10 -17.33
C ALA A 175 1.01 6.01 -17.01
N LEU A 176 1.01 4.87 -17.72
CA LEU A 176 2.09 3.88 -17.64
C LEU A 176 3.42 4.46 -18.13
N ASP A 177 3.40 5.27 -19.18
CA ASP A 177 4.63 5.80 -19.78
C ASP A 177 5.46 6.62 -18.80
N LEU A 178 4.81 7.35 -17.90
CA LEU A 178 5.48 8.09 -16.83
C LEU A 178 6.37 7.23 -15.93
N PHE A 179 6.06 5.94 -15.77
CA PHE A 179 6.92 5.04 -15.00
C PHE A 179 8.32 4.93 -15.62
N MET A 180 8.42 4.93 -16.95
CA MET A 180 9.70 4.86 -17.65
C MET A 180 10.51 6.13 -17.41
N ASP A 181 9.86 7.30 -17.47
CA ASP A 181 10.49 8.58 -17.15
C ASP A 181 11.05 8.57 -15.72
N PHE A 182 10.25 8.17 -14.73
CA PHE A 182 10.71 8.08 -13.34
C PHE A 182 11.86 7.10 -13.17
N TYR A 183 11.78 5.93 -13.80
CA TYR A 183 12.87 4.95 -13.72
C TYR A 183 14.15 5.55 -14.29
N ASN A 184 14.09 6.19 -15.46
CA ASN A 184 15.26 6.74 -16.13
C ASN A 184 15.94 7.83 -15.28
N ASP A 185 15.15 8.68 -14.62
CA ASP A 185 15.66 9.75 -13.74
C ASP A 185 16.14 9.28 -12.37
N LEU A 186 15.73 8.09 -11.92
CA LEU A 186 15.95 7.59 -10.58
C LEU A 186 16.65 6.22 -10.56
N ASP A 187 17.19 5.77 -11.70
CA ASP A 187 17.88 4.49 -11.82
C ASP A 187 19.02 4.41 -10.80
N ARG A 188 19.13 3.25 -10.15
CA ARG A 188 20.05 2.97 -9.03
C ARG A 188 19.93 3.86 -7.79
N TYR A 189 18.99 4.80 -7.78
CA TYR A 189 18.72 5.66 -6.64
C TYR A 189 17.45 5.24 -5.91
N CYS A 190 16.39 4.95 -6.66
CA CYS A 190 15.07 4.56 -6.13
C CYS A 190 14.74 3.11 -6.50
N GLY A 191 14.27 2.33 -5.52
CA GLY A 191 13.60 1.07 -5.79
C GLY A 191 12.18 1.31 -6.28
N PHE A 192 11.69 0.46 -7.18
CA PHE A 192 10.28 0.47 -7.57
C PHE A 192 9.65 -0.91 -7.40
N LEU A 193 8.46 -0.95 -6.82
CA LEU A 193 7.63 -2.15 -6.84
C LEU A 193 6.38 -1.84 -7.64
N VAL A 194 6.21 -2.49 -8.78
CA VAL A 194 4.95 -2.43 -9.54
C VAL A 194 4.13 -3.69 -9.27
N SER A 195 2.85 -3.52 -9.01
CA SER A 195 1.97 -4.62 -8.64
C SER A 195 0.65 -4.55 -9.40
N GLY A 196 0.15 -5.71 -9.81
CA GLY A 196 -1.16 -5.85 -10.41
C GLY A 196 -1.71 -7.26 -10.35
N VAL A 197 -2.89 -7.43 -10.92
CA VAL A 197 -3.49 -8.75 -11.15
C VAL A 197 -2.85 -9.43 -12.38
N PRO A 198 -3.14 -10.71 -12.71
CA PRO A 198 -2.56 -11.39 -13.87
C PRO A 198 -2.76 -10.68 -15.22
N ALA A 199 -3.79 -9.81 -15.32
CA ALA A 199 -4.01 -8.97 -16.48
C ALA A 199 -2.85 -8.01 -16.75
N LEU A 200 -2.10 -7.56 -15.72
CA LEU A 200 -0.92 -6.71 -15.88
C LEU A 200 0.13 -7.39 -16.75
N LYS A 201 0.58 -8.59 -16.36
CA LYS A 201 1.57 -9.35 -17.14
C LYS A 201 1.10 -9.60 -18.56
N LYS A 202 -0.15 -10.06 -18.73
CA LYS A 202 -0.74 -10.31 -20.06
C LYS A 202 -0.70 -9.06 -20.94
N ARG A 203 -1.05 -7.90 -20.38
CA ARG A 203 -1.01 -6.60 -21.06
C ARG A 203 0.41 -6.22 -21.46
N ILE A 204 1.36 -6.33 -20.53
CA ILE A 204 2.76 -5.97 -20.81
C ILE A 204 3.37 -6.85 -21.92
N LEU A 205 3.20 -8.17 -21.82
CA LEU A 205 3.73 -9.11 -22.80
C LEU A 205 3.09 -8.96 -24.18
N ARG A 206 1.76 -8.74 -24.24
CA ARG A 206 1.08 -8.46 -25.52
C ARG A 206 1.58 -7.16 -26.14
N GLY A 207 1.73 -6.10 -25.36
CA GLY A 207 2.29 -4.85 -25.86
C GLY A 207 3.70 -5.02 -26.42
N CYS A 208 4.53 -5.86 -25.80
CA CYS A 208 5.85 -6.21 -26.33
C CYS A 208 5.76 -7.00 -27.64
N GLN A 209 4.81 -7.94 -27.74
CA GLN A 209 4.60 -8.78 -28.93
C GLN A 209 4.14 -7.96 -30.14
N PHE A 210 3.31 -6.93 -29.93
CA PHE A 210 2.77 -6.08 -30.99
C PHE A 210 3.57 -4.78 -31.19
N ASP A 211 4.81 -4.71 -30.68
CA ASP A 211 5.68 -3.54 -30.82
C ASP A 211 5.03 -2.21 -30.42
N LYS A 212 4.15 -2.25 -29.43
CA LYS A 212 3.53 -1.04 -28.91
C LYS A 212 4.59 -0.22 -28.18
N THR A 213 4.68 1.06 -28.53
CA THR A 213 5.64 2.01 -27.94
C THR A 213 5.62 1.96 -26.42
N GLY A 214 6.80 2.00 -25.79
CA GLY A 214 6.99 1.99 -24.34
C GLY A 214 6.95 0.61 -23.67
N TYR A 215 6.21 -0.37 -24.22
CA TYR A 215 6.00 -1.65 -23.54
C TYR A 215 7.27 -2.50 -23.37
N LYS A 216 8.13 -2.54 -24.40
CA LYS A 216 9.43 -3.23 -24.33
C LYS A 216 10.37 -2.59 -23.31
N GLU A 217 10.36 -1.26 -23.23
CA GLU A 217 11.16 -0.50 -22.25
C GLU A 217 10.64 -0.75 -20.83
N PHE A 218 9.33 -0.60 -20.60
CA PHE A 218 8.69 -0.93 -19.32
C PHE A 218 9.08 -2.34 -18.86
N TYR A 219 8.95 -3.34 -19.74
CA TYR A 219 9.29 -4.72 -19.40
C TYR A 219 10.77 -4.89 -19.06
N SER A 220 11.66 -4.16 -19.74
CA SER A 220 13.09 -4.13 -19.41
C SER A 220 13.36 -3.50 -18.05
N ARG A 221 12.69 -2.39 -17.71
CA ARG A 221 12.90 -1.66 -16.44
C ARG A 221 12.47 -2.46 -15.21
N ILE A 222 11.54 -3.40 -15.36
CA ILE A 222 11.15 -4.33 -14.29
C ILE A 222 11.96 -5.64 -14.30
N GLY A 223 13.07 -5.69 -15.03
CA GLY A 223 13.97 -6.85 -15.08
C GLY A 223 13.45 -8.02 -15.94
N LYS A 224 12.49 -7.77 -16.84
CA LYS A 224 11.86 -8.76 -17.73
C LYS A 224 11.31 -9.98 -16.98
N THR A 225 10.86 -9.79 -15.75
CA THR A 225 10.30 -10.86 -14.93
C THR A 225 9.13 -10.36 -14.10
N PHE A 226 8.24 -11.28 -13.75
CA PHE A 226 7.15 -11.04 -12.80
C PHE A 226 7.25 -12.08 -11.70
N ILE A 227 7.27 -11.61 -10.47
CA ILE A 227 7.26 -12.43 -9.27
C ILE A 227 5.82 -12.87 -8.99
N TYR A 228 5.69 -14.15 -8.66
CA TYR A 228 4.44 -14.77 -8.22
C TYR A 228 4.52 -15.04 -6.73
N LEU A 229 3.35 -15.03 -6.09
CA LEU A 229 3.20 -15.49 -4.72
C LEU A 229 2.85 -16.97 -4.70
N ASP A 230 3.11 -17.59 -3.56
CA ASP A 230 2.69 -18.96 -3.31
C ASP A 230 1.17 -19.02 -3.10
N ASP A 231 0.59 -20.20 -3.33
CA ASP A 231 -0.79 -20.45 -2.94
C ASP A 231 -0.94 -20.34 -1.42
N VAL A 232 -2.11 -19.85 -0.99
CA VAL A 232 -2.43 -19.75 0.44
C VAL A 232 -2.46 -21.16 1.02
N ALA A 233 -1.66 -21.41 2.07
CA ALA A 233 -1.70 -22.67 2.79
C ALA A 233 -2.71 -22.61 3.96
N GLU A 234 -3.22 -23.76 4.38
CA GLU A 234 -4.07 -23.87 5.57
C GLU A 234 -3.40 -23.28 6.81
N LYS A 235 -2.08 -23.48 6.95
CA LYS A 235 -1.27 -22.85 8.01
C LYS A 235 -1.34 -21.33 8.00
N ASP A 236 -1.38 -20.70 6.83
CA ASP A 236 -1.52 -19.24 6.71
C ASP A 236 -2.90 -18.78 7.19
N VAL A 237 -3.95 -19.55 6.88
CA VAL A 237 -5.31 -19.29 7.39
C VAL A 237 -5.37 -19.44 8.90
N ALA A 238 -4.80 -20.52 9.45
CA ALA A 238 -4.71 -20.72 10.89
C ALA A 238 -4.01 -19.56 11.59
N MET A 239 -2.87 -19.09 11.07
CA MET A 239 -2.17 -17.92 11.60
C MET A 239 -3.04 -16.66 11.57
N ILE A 240 -3.84 -16.45 10.52
CA ILE A 240 -4.77 -15.31 10.43
C ILE A 240 -5.89 -15.43 11.47
N CYS A 241 -6.51 -16.59 11.61
CA CYS A 241 -7.57 -16.83 12.58
C CYS A 241 -7.07 -16.60 14.02
N LEU A 242 -5.94 -17.22 14.38
CA LEU A 242 -5.33 -17.10 15.71
C LEU A 242 -4.96 -15.66 16.05
N ALA A 243 -4.34 -14.93 15.11
CA ALA A 243 -4.00 -13.51 15.31
C ALA A 243 -5.24 -12.63 15.59
N ASN A 244 -6.42 -13.06 15.13
CA ASN A 244 -7.68 -12.36 15.31
C ASN A 244 -8.58 -13.02 16.37
N GLY A 245 -8.02 -13.88 17.24
CA GLY A 245 -8.71 -14.44 18.40
C GLY A 245 -9.64 -15.61 18.09
N VAL A 246 -9.48 -16.27 16.95
CA VAL A 246 -10.22 -17.47 16.58
C VAL A 246 -9.30 -18.68 16.64
N ASP A 247 -9.48 -19.50 17.67
CA ASP A 247 -8.77 -20.77 17.90
C ASP A 247 -9.78 -21.92 17.83
N ASP A 248 -10.26 -22.19 16.62
CA ASP A 248 -11.28 -23.21 16.33
C ASP A 248 -10.86 -23.92 15.04
N GLN A 249 -10.36 -25.15 15.19
CA GLN A 249 -9.76 -25.88 14.08
C GLN A 249 -10.78 -26.25 12.99
N ASP A 250 -12.01 -26.57 13.38
CA ASP A 250 -13.08 -26.89 12.42
C ASP A 250 -13.44 -25.65 11.60
N PHE A 251 -13.53 -24.49 12.25
CA PHE A 251 -13.71 -23.22 11.58
C PHE A 251 -12.54 -22.88 10.65
N ILE A 252 -11.29 -23.11 11.07
CA ILE A 252 -10.10 -22.86 10.27
C ILE A 252 -10.10 -23.73 9.01
N ASN A 253 -10.32 -25.03 9.16
CA ASN A 253 -10.37 -25.98 8.05
C ASN A 253 -11.47 -25.60 7.05
N HIS A 254 -12.67 -25.32 7.55
CA HIS A 254 -13.79 -24.89 6.72
C HIS A 254 -13.49 -23.58 5.98
N SER A 255 -12.93 -22.60 6.68
CA SER A 255 -12.58 -21.30 6.11
C SER A 255 -11.49 -21.42 5.04
N PHE A 256 -10.51 -22.31 5.23
CA PHE A 256 -9.47 -22.59 4.25
C PHE A 256 -10.07 -23.10 2.93
N HIS A 257 -10.94 -24.10 2.98
CA HIS A 257 -11.60 -24.64 1.79
C HIS A 257 -12.50 -23.61 1.09
N LEU A 258 -13.22 -22.77 1.84
CA LEU A 258 -14.07 -21.72 1.28
C LEU A 258 -13.29 -20.56 0.64
N CYS A 259 -12.08 -20.28 1.12
CA CYS A 259 -11.38 -19.07 0.70
C CYS A 259 -10.88 -19.13 -0.74
N GLU A 260 -10.61 -20.32 -1.28
CA GLU A 260 -10.09 -20.52 -2.65
C GLU A 260 -8.89 -19.60 -2.94
N GLY A 261 -8.04 -19.34 -1.94
CA GLY A 261 -6.89 -18.44 -2.03
C GLY A 261 -7.17 -16.94 -1.86
N ASP A 262 -8.44 -16.51 -1.70
CA ASP A 262 -8.77 -15.10 -1.39
C ASP A 262 -8.91 -14.89 0.13
N LEU A 263 -7.86 -14.31 0.72
CA LEU A 263 -7.80 -14.00 2.16
C LEU A 263 -8.88 -12.99 2.61
N ARG A 264 -9.51 -12.25 1.69
CA ARG A 264 -10.64 -11.38 2.03
C ARG A 264 -11.85 -12.19 2.49
N LYS A 265 -12.02 -13.41 2.00
CA LYS A 265 -13.09 -14.32 2.45
C LYS A 265 -12.84 -14.74 3.90
N ILE A 266 -11.59 -15.10 4.26
CA ILE A 266 -11.22 -15.43 5.65
C ILE A 266 -11.60 -14.32 6.61
N ARG A 267 -11.26 -13.07 6.28
CA ARG A 267 -11.65 -11.92 7.09
C ARG A 267 -13.17 -11.84 7.32
N ARG A 268 -13.96 -12.02 6.26
CA ARG A 268 -15.43 -12.02 6.36
C ARG A 268 -15.96 -13.17 7.22
N GLU A 269 -15.33 -14.34 7.15
CA GLU A 269 -15.72 -15.47 8.00
C GLU A 269 -15.41 -15.19 9.48
N ILE A 270 -14.26 -14.58 9.79
CA ILE A 270 -13.93 -14.16 11.17
C ILE A 270 -14.96 -13.13 11.67
N ASP A 271 -15.31 -12.14 10.85
CA ASP A 271 -16.35 -11.16 11.20
C ASP A 271 -17.69 -11.85 11.52
N LYS A 272 -18.10 -12.85 10.70
CA LYS A 272 -19.31 -13.64 10.93
C LYS A 272 -19.24 -14.47 12.22
N TYR A 273 -18.09 -15.10 12.49
CA TYR A 273 -17.86 -15.92 13.67
C TYR A 273 -18.19 -15.15 14.96
N PHE A 274 -17.67 -13.92 15.07
CA PHE A 274 -17.95 -13.07 16.23
C PHE A 274 -19.38 -12.50 16.24
N LEU A 275 -19.97 -12.20 15.08
CA LEU A 275 -21.36 -11.76 15.00
C LEU A 275 -22.34 -12.84 15.49
N ILE A 276 -22.12 -14.11 15.16
CA ILE A 276 -22.97 -15.22 15.61
C ILE A 276 -22.82 -15.41 17.11
N ARG A 277 -21.58 -15.47 17.63
CA ARG A 277 -21.34 -15.63 19.07
C ARG A 277 -21.94 -14.51 19.91
N LYS A 278 -21.89 -13.26 19.43
CA LYS A 278 -22.52 -12.12 20.12
C LYS A 278 -24.06 -12.19 20.16
N ARG A 279 -24.70 -12.91 19.24
CA ARG A 279 -26.16 -13.16 19.30
C ARG A 279 -26.54 -14.28 20.26
N MET A 280 -25.60 -15.18 20.58
CA MET A 280 -25.81 -16.32 21.47
C MET A 280 -25.45 -16.03 22.93
N ALA A 281 -24.78 -14.89 23.19
CA ALA A 281 -24.43 -14.37 24.51
C ALA A 281 -25.40 -13.25 24.92
#